data_AF-A0A956C166-F1
#
_entry.id   AF-A0A956C166-F1
#
_cell.length_a   1.000
_cell.length_b   1.000
_cell.length_c   1.000
_cell.angle_alpha   90.00
_cell.angle_beta   90.00
_cell.angle_gamma   90.00
#
_symmetry.space_group_name_H-M   'P 1'
#
loop_
_entity.id
_entity.type
_entity.pdbx_description
1 polymer ?
#
loop_
_entity_poly.entity_id
_entity_poly.type
_entity_poly.pdbx_seq_one_letter_code
_entity_poly.pdbx_strand_id
1 'polypeptide(L)'
;MTKRAPPLSSFDHETQPCPDCGHDNGIDLRFCHQCGSALGESTPDPLLGSSILGRYTITEIIGEGGMGKVYLGEQQMGKATRKVAIKMLQPELSGDKQIVARFHRESETVIQLS
;
A
#
# COMPACT_ATOMS: atom_id res chain seq x y z
N MET A 1 9.36 51.96 3.32
CA MET A 1 8.77 50.93 2.46
C MET A 1 9.79 49.82 2.21
N THR A 2 9.88 48.84 3.10
CA THR A 2 10.51 47.55 2.82
C THR A 2 9.75 46.50 3.64
N LYS A 3 8.66 45.98 3.06
CA LYS A 3 7.99 44.80 3.61
C LYS A 3 8.98 43.64 3.51
N ARG A 4 9.57 43.24 4.64
CA ARG A 4 10.28 41.96 4.72
C ARG A 4 9.24 40.85 4.52
N ALA A 5 9.46 40.03 3.51
CA ALA A 5 8.69 38.80 3.32
C ALA A 5 8.95 37.87 4.51
N PRO A 6 7.92 37.20 5.08
CA PRO A 6 8.13 36.14 6.06
C PRO A 6 8.85 34.95 5.41
N PRO A 7 9.73 34.23 6.13
CA PRO A 7 10.36 33.03 5.61
C PRO A 7 9.28 31.98 5.27
N LEU A 8 9.41 31.36 4.10
CA LEU A 8 8.56 30.25 3.68
C LEU A 8 8.74 29.09 4.68
N SER A 9 7.63 28.74 5.33
CA SER A 9 7.38 27.62 6.24
C SER A 9 8.47 26.54 6.34
N SER A 10 9.07 26.42 7.52
CA SER A 10 9.63 25.17 8.02
C SER A 10 8.50 24.15 8.08
N PHE A 11 8.44 23.23 7.11
CA PHE A 11 7.62 22.02 7.25
C PHE A 11 8.35 21.12 8.23
N ASP A 12 8.04 21.25 9.51
CA ASP A 12 8.40 20.25 10.51
C ASP A 12 7.68 18.96 10.09
N HIS A 13 8.38 18.07 9.40
CA HIS A 13 7.83 16.76 9.06
C HIS A 13 7.75 15.97 10.37
N GLU A 14 6.58 15.95 11.01
CA GLU A 14 6.32 15.08 12.15
C GLU A 14 6.62 13.62 11.75
N THR A 15 7.38 12.94 12.61
CA THR A 15 7.77 11.55 12.45
C THR A 15 7.30 10.70 13.63
N GLN A 16 7.06 9.43 13.38
CA GLN A 16 6.73 8.39 14.36
C GLN A 16 7.73 7.23 14.26
N PRO A 17 8.18 6.66 15.39
CA PRO A 17 9.00 5.46 15.36
C PRO A 17 8.15 4.24 15.04
N CYS A 18 8.67 3.34 14.21
CA CYS A 18 8.04 2.06 13.96
C CYS A 18 8.02 1.21 15.24
N PRO A 19 6.87 0.64 15.65
CA PRO A 19 6.78 -0.17 16.87
C PRO A 19 7.59 -1.47 16.79
N ASP A 20 7.89 -1.96 15.58
CA ASP A 20 8.57 -3.25 15.39
C ASP A 20 10.08 -3.12 15.22
N CYS A 21 10.56 -2.09 14.51
CA CYS A 21 12.00 -1.92 14.23
C CYS A 21 12.61 -0.61 14.73
N GLY A 22 11.80 0.32 15.24
CA GLY A 22 12.26 1.61 15.75
C GLY A 22 12.67 2.63 14.69
N HIS A 23 12.55 2.34 13.40
CA HIS A 23 12.85 3.31 12.34
C HIS A 23 11.89 4.50 12.37
N ASP A 24 12.40 5.71 12.19
CA ASP A 24 11.59 6.92 12.09
C ASP A 24 10.87 6.99 10.74
N ASN A 25 9.56 7.18 10.75
CA ASN A 25 8.70 7.25 9.58
C ASN A 25 7.86 8.53 9.66
N GLY A 26 7.50 9.16 8.55
CA GLY A 26 6.52 10.25 8.58
C GLY A 26 5.17 9.79 9.14
N ILE A 27 4.41 10.67 9.81
CA ILE A 27 3.12 10.26 10.41
C ILE A 27 2.10 9.75 9.39
N ASP A 28 2.21 10.21 8.14
CA ASP A 28 1.31 9.85 7.05
C ASP A 28 1.63 8.48 6.42
N LEU A 29 2.73 7.85 6.85
CA LEU A 29 3.10 6.53 6.37
C LEU A 29 2.32 5.46 7.13
N ARG A 30 1.61 4.61 6.37
CA ARG A 30 0.89 3.44 6.90
C ARG A 30 1.77 2.21 7.13
N PHE A 31 2.96 2.18 6.54
CA PHE A 31 3.92 1.08 6.70
C PHE A 31 5.34 1.62 6.86
N CYS A 32 6.14 0.93 7.65
CA CYS A 32 7.54 1.26 7.86
C CYS A 32 8.35 1.05 6.59
N HIS A 33 9.10 2.07 6.15
CA HIS A 33 9.97 1.95 4.96
C HIS A 33 11.15 1.00 5.14
N GLN A 34 11.52 0.72 6.39
CA GLN A 34 12.65 -0.14 6.70
C GLN A 34 12.26 -1.63 6.82
N CYS A 35 11.14 -1.95 7.49
CA CYS A 35 10.77 -3.34 7.77
C CYS A 35 9.39 -3.75 7.23
N GLY A 36 8.57 -2.80 6.76
CA GLY A 36 7.24 -3.09 6.22
C GLY A 36 6.12 -3.23 7.25
N SER A 37 6.38 -3.09 8.55
CA SER A 37 5.35 -3.17 9.60
C SER A 37 4.33 -2.03 9.51
N ALA A 38 3.06 -2.31 9.83
CA ALA A 38 2.01 -1.30 9.83
C ALA A 38 2.25 -0.21 10.88
N LEU A 39 1.91 1.04 10.52
CA LEU A 39 2.07 2.24 11.33
C LEU A 39 0.71 2.95 11.44
N GLY A 40 0.14 2.97 12.66
CA GLY A 40 -1.10 3.68 12.99
C GLY A 40 -2.41 3.02 12.51
N GLU A 41 -3.54 3.59 12.95
CA GLU A 41 -4.87 3.20 12.49
C GLU A 41 -5.22 3.92 11.19
N SER A 42 -5.57 3.15 10.17
CA SER A 42 -5.91 3.66 8.85
C SER A 42 -7.42 3.88 8.71
N THR A 43 -7.80 4.92 7.95
CA THR A 43 -9.17 5.04 7.43
C THR A 43 -9.61 3.73 6.76
N PRO A 44 -10.85 3.25 7.00
CA PRO A 44 -11.32 1.98 6.47
C PRO A 44 -11.17 1.94 4.94
N ASP A 45 -10.42 0.95 4.45
CA ASP A 45 -10.23 0.78 3.02
C ASP A 45 -11.48 0.14 2.39
N PRO A 46 -12.03 0.73 1.31
CA PRO A 46 -13.31 0.30 0.74
C PRO A 46 -13.29 -1.10 0.15
N LEU A 47 -12.10 -1.68 -0.09
CA LEU A 47 -11.98 -3.03 -0.63
C LEU A 47 -11.97 -4.11 0.46
N LEU A 48 -11.81 -3.77 1.73
CA LEU A 48 -11.86 -4.75 2.82
C LEU A 48 -13.25 -5.40 2.91
N GLY A 49 -13.28 -6.73 2.91
CA GLY A 49 -14.50 -7.54 2.89
C GLY A 49 -15.17 -7.65 1.52
N SER A 50 -14.69 -6.94 0.50
CA SER A 50 -15.24 -7.02 -0.86
C SER A 50 -14.83 -8.32 -1.58
N SER A 51 -15.66 -8.74 -2.52
CA SER A 51 -15.35 -9.87 -3.42
C SER A 51 -14.90 -9.36 -4.79
N ILE A 52 -13.67 -9.71 -5.17
CA ILE A 52 -13.08 -9.39 -6.47
C ILE A 52 -13.35 -10.54 -7.43
N LEU A 53 -13.91 -10.21 -8.59
CA LEU A 53 -14.28 -11.16 -9.66
C LEU A 53 -15.17 -12.32 -9.17
N GLY A 54 -15.91 -12.14 -8.07
CA GLY A 54 -16.73 -13.17 -7.44
C GLY A 54 -15.95 -14.37 -6.90
N ARG A 55 -14.62 -14.29 -6.80
CA ARG A 55 -13.75 -15.43 -6.47
C ARG A 55 -12.83 -15.17 -5.28
N TYR A 56 -12.41 -13.92 -5.08
CA TYR A 56 -11.42 -13.56 -4.08
C TYR A 56 -12.03 -12.60 -3.08
N THR A 57 -12.12 -12.99 -1.81
CA THR A 57 -12.57 -12.09 -0.74
C THR A 57 -11.37 -11.41 -0.12
N ILE A 58 -11.34 -10.07 -0.09
CA ILE A 58 -10.25 -9.32 0.54
C ILE A 58 -10.44 -9.31 2.05
N THR A 59 -9.41 -9.65 2.81
CA THR A 59 -9.46 -9.78 4.28
C THR A 59 -8.66 -8.71 5.00
N GLU A 60 -7.50 -8.31 4.48
CA GLU A 60 -6.61 -7.32 5.10
C GLU A 60 -5.71 -6.65 4.06
N ILE A 61 -5.15 -5.49 4.40
CA ILE A 61 -4.05 -4.87 3.64
C ILE A 61 -2.75 -5.39 4.24
N ILE A 62 -1.88 -5.94 3.39
CA ILE A 62 -0.57 -6.48 3.79
C ILE A 62 0.60 -5.65 3.26
N GLY A 63 0.32 -4.58 2.49
CA GLY A 63 1.32 -3.59 2.11
C GLY A 63 0.75 -2.45 1.27
N GLU A 64 1.43 -1.32 1.25
CA GLU A 64 1.10 -0.14 0.44
C GLU A 64 2.39 0.54 -0.01
N GLY A 65 2.38 1.08 -1.22
CA GLY A 65 3.50 1.84 -1.76
C GLY A 65 3.08 2.70 -2.94
N GLY A 66 4.05 3.34 -3.58
CA GLY A 66 3.79 4.36 -4.61
C GLY A 66 3.01 3.89 -5.84
N MET A 67 2.90 2.58 -6.09
CA MET A 67 2.12 2.04 -7.21
C MET A 67 0.71 1.58 -6.82
N GLY A 68 0.46 1.32 -5.55
CA GLY A 68 -0.72 0.53 -5.18
C GLY A 68 -0.67 -0.09 -3.80
N LYS A 69 -1.70 -0.88 -3.53
CA LYS A 69 -1.87 -1.65 -2.30
C LYS A 69 -1.79 -3.14 -2.59
N VAL A 70 -1.26 -3.89 -1.63
CA VAL A 70 -1.25 -5.35 -1.62
C VAL A 70 -2.20 -5.80 -0.53
N TYR A 71 -3.15 -6.64 -0.89
CA TYR A 71 -4.16 -7.19 0.00
C TYR A 71 -3.91 -8.68 0.22
N LEU A 72 -4.18 -9.18 1.41
CA LEU A 72 -4.47 -10.61 1.57
C LEU A 72 -5.90 -10.84 1.12
N GLY A 73 -6.08 -11.88 0.30
CA GLY A 73 -7.38 -12.38 -0.08
C GLY A 73 -7.51 -13.87 0.18
N GLU A 74 -8.75 -14.32 0.24
CA GLU A 74 -9.13 -15.72 0.35
C GLU A 74 -9.83 -16.17 -0.92
N GLN A 75 -9.36 -17.28 -1.49
CA GLN A 75 -9.97 -17.95 -2.63
C GLN A 75 -10.67 -19.24 -2.15
N GLN A 76 -11.98 -19.31 -2.32
CA GLN A 76 -12.75 -20.54 -2.11
C GLN A 76 -12.43 -21.58 -3.18
N MET A 77 -12.01 -22.76 -2.74
CA MET A 77 -11.67 -23.94 -3.56
C MET A 77 -12.52 -25.12 -3.07
N GLY A 78 -13.82 -25.08 -3.36
CA GLY A 78 -14.78 -26.09 -2.89
C GLY A 78 -15.03 -25.98 -1.38
N LYS A 79 -14.47 -26.90 -0.60
CA LYS A 79 -14.52 -26.85 0.89
C LYS A 79 -13.26 -26.26 1.52
N ALA A 80 -12.23 -25.99 0.73
CA ALA A 80 -10.95 -25.46 1.19
C ALA A 80 -10.82 -23.96 0.86
N THR A 81 -10.04 -23.24 1.66
CA THR A 81 -9.70 -21.83 1.42
C THR A 81 -8.21 -21.70 1.17
N ARG A 82 -7.83 -20.99 0.11
CA ARG A 82 -6.43 -20.65 -0.19
C ARG A 82 -6.21 -19.16 0.05
N LYS A 83 -5.19 -18.80 0.83
CA LYS A 83 -4.72 -17.42 0.99
C LYS A 83 -3.92 -16.98 -0.24
N VAL A 84 -4.17 -15.78 -0.73
CA VAL A 84 -3.51 -15.19 -1.92
C VAL A 84 -3.15 -13.73 -1.66
N ALA A 85 -2.07 -13.24 -2.26
CA ALA A 85 -1.76 -11.81 -2.29
C ALA A 85 -2.36 -11.18 -3.56
N ILE A 86 -3.04 -10.04 -3.41
CA ILE A 86 -3.70 -9.31 -4.50
C ILE A 86 -3.14 -7.90 -4.55
N LYS A 87 -2.39 -7.56 -5.59
CA LYS A 87 -1.87 -6.20 -5.80
C LYS A 87 -2.84 -5.40 -6.67
N MET A 88 -3.28 -4.25 -6.18
CA MET A 88 -4.17 -3.32 -6.88
C MET A 88 -3.43 -2.02 -7.16
N LEU A 89 -3.46 -1.57 -8.41
CA LEU A 89 -2.95 -0.26 -8.81
C LEU A 89 -3.85 0.85 -8.29
N GLN A 90 -3.25 1.99 -7.93
CA GLN A 90 -4.02 3.21 -7.65
C GLN A 90 -4.77 3.67 -8.92
N PRO A 91 -6.06 4.04 -8.84
CA PRO A 91 -6.84 4.48 -9.99
C PRO A 91 -6.15 5.59 -10.81
N GLU A 92 -5.48 6.51 -10.13
CA GLU A 92 -4.77 7.66 -10.70
C GLU A 92 -3.59 7.23 -11.59
N LEU A 93 -3.03 6.05 -11.35
CA LEU A 93 -1.88 5.51 -12.07
C LEU A 93 -2.28 4.52 -13.18
N SER A 94 -3.56 4.14 -13.25
CA SER A 94 -4.05 3.14 -14.20
C SER A 94 -3.96 3.58 -15.67
N GLY A 95 -3.92 4.89 -15.92
CA GLY A 95 -3.78 5.46 -17.27
C GLY A 95 -2.33 5.54 -17.78
N ASP A 96 -1.33 5.39 -16.91
CA ASP A 96 0.08 5.47 -17.29
C ASP A 96 0.59 4.11 -17.79
N LYS A 97 0.84 4.02 -19.10
CA LYS A 97 1.31 2.81 -19.77
C LYS A 97 2.64 2.30 -19.21
N GLN A 98 3.53 3.16 -18.72
CA GLN A 98 4.81 2.74 -18.13
C GLN A 98 4.60 2.10 -16.76
N ILE A 99 3.71 2.66 -15.94
CA ILE A 99 3.38 2.12 -14.62
C ILE A 99 2.66 0.77 -14.77
N VAL A 100 1.70 0.67 -15.68
CA VAL A 100 1.02 -0.58 -16.02
C VAL A 100 2.02 -1.63 -16.51
N ALA A 101 2.95 -1.27 -17.40
CA ALA A 101 3.99 -2.19 -17.87
C ALA A 101 4.94 -2.66 -16.75
N ARG A 102 5.24 -1.81 -15.75
CA ARG A 102 6.02 -2.22 -14.58
C ARG A 102 5.23 -3.14 -13.67
N PHE A 103 3.95 -2.86 -13.45
CA PHE A 103 3.05 -3.72 -12.69
C PHE A 103 2.94 -5.14 -13.27
N HIS A 104 2.83 -5.25 -14.60
CA HIS A 104 2.85 -6.54 -15.29
C HIS A 104 4.17 -7.29 -15.09
N ARG A 105 5.32 -6.61 -15.26
CA ARG A 105 6.65 -7.21 -15.05
C ARG A 105 6.87 -7.72 -13.63
N GLU A 106 6.41 -6.96 -12.63
CA GLU A 106 6.50 -7.38 -11.23
C GLU A 106 5.64 -8.63 -10.97
N SER A 107 4.45 -8.72 -11.59
CA SER A 107 3.59 -9.90 -11.51
C SER A 107 4.22 -11.14 -12.16
N GLU A 108 4.80 -10.99 -13.34
CA GLU A 108 5.51 -12.08 -14.05
C GLU A 108 6.68 -12.64 -13.25
N THR A 109 7.45 -11.75 -12.60
CA THR A 109 8.60 -12.15 -11.79
C THR A 109 8.18 -12.99 -10.59
N VAL A 110 7.07 -12.65 -9.92
CA VAL A 110 6.54 -13.40 -8.77
C VAL A 110 6.02 -14.78 -9.19
N ILE A 111 5.39 -14.89 -10.36
CA ILE A 111 4.89 -16.16 -10.89
C ILE A 111 6.02 -17.16 -11.15
N GLN A 112 7.23 -16.69 -11.48
CA GLN A 112 8.40 -17.56 -11.71
C GLN A 112 9.02 -18.12 -10.41
N LEU A 113 8.62 -17.63 -9.24
CA LEU A 113 9.16 -18.00 -7.94
C LEU A 113 8.22 -18.91 -7.13
N SER A 114 7.06 -19.29 -7.67
CA SER A 114 6.02 -20.08 -6.99
C SER A 114 5.98 -21.54 -7.44
#